data_AF-A0A453LQT8-F1
#
_entry.id   AF-A0A453LQT8-F1
#
_cell.length_a   1.000
_cell.length_b   1.000
_cell.length_c   1.000
_cell.angle_alpha   90.00
_cell.angle_beta   90.00
_cell.angle_gamma   90.00
#
_symmetry.space_group_name_H-M   'P 1'
#
loop_
_entity.id
_entity.type
_entity.pdbx_description
1 polymer ?
#
loop_
_entity_poly.entity_id
_entity_poly.type
_entity_poly.pdbx_seq_one_letter_code
_entity_poly.pdbx_strand_id
1 'polypeptide(L)'
;MEPAATDPTGDALAAAAAASSLVFLGTGCSGALPDARCLIQPSAPPCTVCSQALSLPPDRNPNYRCNTSLLIDYCHDNDTHKYILIAVGKTFREQVLRWFVHHKVPSVDSVLSMFGWYSQVTIEMMLMIKSQFSSPSSRWTVLQQDSHTS
;
A
#
# COMPACT_ATOMS: atom_id res chain seq x y z
N MET A 1 11.83 49.21 14.75
CA MET A 1 10.64 48.39 14.49
C MET A 1 11.08 47.33 13.50
N GLU A 2 11.57 46.21 14.02
CA GLU A 2 12.13 45.09 13.25
C GLU A 2 10.97 44.16 12.85
N PRO A 3 10.87 43.67 11.61
CA PRO A 3 9.82 42.74 11.23
C PRO A 3 10.13 41.35 11.78
N ALA A 4 9.16 40.75 12.47
CA ALA A 4 9.24 39.41 13.02
C ALA A 4 9.47 38.38 11.91
N ALA A 5 10.46 37.51 12.11
CA ALA A 5 10.71 36.34 11.28
C ALA A 5 9.49 35.40 11.32
N THR A 6 8.86 35.21 10.16
CA THR A 6 7.86 34.16 9.94
C THR A 6 8.58 32.82 9.88
N ASP A 7 8.25 31.92 10.81
CA ASP A 7 8.77 30.55 10.88
C ASP A 7 8.28 29.73 9.66
N PRO A 8 9.15 29.40 8.69
CA PRO A 8 8.77 28.68 7.46
C PRO A 8 8.38 27.22 7.70
N THR A 9 8.58 26.71 8.92
CA THR A 9 8.36 25.31 9.27
C THR A 9 6.87 25.00 9.46
N GLY A 10 6.09 25.98 9.94
CA GLY A 10 4.64 25.83 10.15
C GLY A 10 3.86 25.74 8.85
N ASP A 11 4.19 26.58 7.87
CA ASP A 11 3.47 26.64 6.60
C ASP A 11 3.77 25.42 5.72
N ALA A 12 4.99 24.89 5.76
CA ALA A 12 5.36 23.69 5.01
C ALA A 12 4.70 22.41 5.55
N LEU A 13 4.55 22.29 6.89
CA LEU A 13 3.83 21.18 7.52
C LEU A 13 2.32 21.25 7.26
N ALA A 14 1.74 22.45 7.27
CA ALA A 14 0.34 22.66 6.91
C ALA A 14 0.07 22.37 5.42
N ALA A 15 0.96 22.81 4.53
CA ALA A 15 0.87 22.52 3.10
C ALA A 15 1.06 21.02 2.79
N ALA A 16 1.89 20.30 3.55
CA ALA A 16 2.05 18.85 3.44
C ALA A 16 0.82 18.09 3.93
N ALA A 17 0.14 18.59 4.98
CA ALA A 17 -1.14 18.05 5.42
C ALA A 17 -2.25 18.29 4.38
N ALA A 18 -2.24 19.43 3.68
CA ALA A 18 -3.23 19.72 2.64
C ALA A 18 -2.96 19.01 1.29
N ALA A 19 -1.83 18.29 1.14
CA ALA A 19 -1.43 17.69 -0.13
C ALA A 19 -1.87 16.22 -0.26
N SER A 20 -2.27 15.84 -1.47
CA SER A 20 -2.46 14.43 -1.81
C SER A 20 -1.11 13.72 -1.96
N SER A 21 -1.01 12.47 -1.50
CA SER A 21 0.19 11.66 -1.59
C SER A 21 -0.08 10.27 -2.18
N LEU A 22 0.99 9.63 -2.65
CA LEU A 22 0.95 8.33 -3.29
C LEU A 22 2.01 7.43 -2.67
N VAL A 23 1.56 6.32 -2.08
CA VAL A 23 2.42 5.39 -1.33
C VAL A 23 2.42 4.04 -2.01
N PHE A 24 3.60 3.62 -2.46
CA PHE A 24 3.81 2.27 -3.01
C PHE A 24 3.88 1.26 -1.87
N LEU A 25 2.81 0.49 -1.69
CA LEU A 25 2.74 -0.57 -0.69
C LEU A 25 3.53 -1.81 -1.13
N GLY A 26 3.67 -2.02 -2.44
CA GLY A 26 4.52 -3.05 -3.00
C GLY A 26 4.86 -2.79 -4.45
N THR A 27 6.04 -3.27 -4.86
CA THR A 27 6.63 -3.04 -6.19
C THR A 27 7.12 -4.33 -6.83
N GLY A 28 6.77 -5.49 -6.26
CA GLY A 28 7.17 -6.81 -6.73
C GLY A 28 6.12 -7.45 -7.63
N CYS A 29 6.53 -8.46 -8.39
CA CYS A 29 5.63 -9.25 -9.25
C CYS A 29 4.65 -10.11 -8.42
N SER A 30 3.84 -10.92 -9.11
CA SER A 30 2.85 -11.82 -8.49
C SER A 30 3.44 -12.83 -7.48
N GLY A 31 4.73 -13.15 -7.59
CA GLY A 31 5.46 -14.02 -6.67
C GLY A 31 6.01 -13.34 -5.41
N ALA A 32 6.00 -12.00 -5.35
CA ALA A 32 6.74 -11.19 -4.37
C ALA A 32 8.25 -11.53 -4.34
N LEU A 33 9.01 -10.78 -3.54
CA LEU A 33 10.44 -11.02 -3.31
C LEU A 33 10.76 -10.85 -1.83
N PRO A 34 11.46 -11.79 -1.18
CA PRO A 34 12.07 -13.01 -1.73
C PRO A 34 11.06 -14.06 -2.25
N ASP A 35 11.43 -14.83 -3.29
CA ASP A 35 10.60 -15.94 -3.80
C ASP A 35 10.59 -17.08 -2.77
N ALA A 36 9.41 -17.49 -2.31
CA ALA A 36 9.25 -18.53 -1.31
C ALA A 36 9.93 -19.86 -1.71
N ARG A 37 10.00 -20.18 -3.01
CA ARG A 37 10.71 -21.39 -3.49
C ARG A 37 12.20 -21.29 -3.25
N CYS A 38 12.80 -20.10 -3.40
CA CYS A 38 14.23 -19.92 -3.10
C CYS A 38 14.53 -20.08 -1.60
N LEU A 39 13.54 -19.88 -0.73
CA LEU A 39 13.67 -20.09 0.72
C LEU A 39 13.52 -21.57 1.10
N ILE A 40 12.54 -22.26 0.51
CA ILE A 40 12.22 -23.66 0.83
C ILE A 40 13.17 -24.63 0.12
N GLN A 41 13.57 -24.29 -1.11
CA GLN A 41 14.47 -25.07 -1.95
C GLN A 41 15.60 -24.16 -2.49
N PRO A 42 16.62 -23.87 -1.66
CA PRO A 42 17.72 -23.02 -2.07
C PRO A 42 18.50 -23.62 -3.24
N SER A 43 18.82 -22.80 -4.24
CA SER A 43 19.67 -23.18 -5.36
C SER A 43 21.16 -23.12 -5.00
N ALA A 44 22.00 -23.82 -5.76
CA ALA A 44 23.46 -23.73 -5.70
C ALA A 44 24.01 -23.31 -7.07
N PRO A 45 24.47 -22.04 -7.26
CA PRO A 45 24.60 -20.99 -6.25
C PRO A 45 23.25 -20.38 -5.80
N PRO A 46 23.19 -19.73 -4.62
CA PRO A 46 21.96 -19.12 -4.12
C PRO A 46 21.52 -17.96 -5.01
N CYS A 47 20.20 -17.78 -5.14
CA CYS A 47 19.61 -16.67 -5.90
C CYS A 47 20.06 -15.32 -5.31
N THR A 48 20.88 -14.59 -6.05
CA THR A 48 21.47 -13.32 -5.63
C THR A 48 20.42 -12.28 -5.23
N VAL A 49 19.32 -12.23 -5.98
CA VAL A 49 18.22 -11.28 -5.75
C VAL A 49 17.49 -11.60 -4.43
N CYS A 50 17.23 -12.88 -4.14
CA CYS A 50 16.61 -13.27 -2.86
C CYS A 50 17.57 -13.05 -1.69
N SER A 51 18.87 -13.32 -1.87
CA SER A 51 19.89 -13.04 -0.85
C SER A 51 19.94 -11.55 -0.50
N GLN A 52 19.85 -10.66 -1.49
CA GLN A 52 19.76 -9.21 -1.25
C GLN A 52 18.47 -8.83 -0.52
N ALA A 53 17.33 -9.42 -0.89
CA ALA A 53 16.04 -9.20 -0.23
C ALA A 53 15.99 -9.69 1.23
N LEU A 54 16.88 -10.60 1.62
CA LEU A 54 17.01 -11.12 2.99
C LEU A 54 18.13 -10.46 3.80
N SER A 55 18.96 -9.62 3.18
CA SER A 55 20.14 -9.02 3.83
C SER A 55 19.81 -8.07 4.98
N LEU A 56 18.61 -7.48 4.97
CA LEU A 56 18.09 -6.58 5.99
C LEU A 56 16.65 -6.96 6.35
N PRO A 57 16.17 -6.57 7.55
CA PRO A 57 14.77 -6.69 7.92
C PRO A 57 13.83 -6.06 6.88
N PRO A 58 12.63 -6.64 6.63
CA PRO A 58 11.73 -6.17 5.58
C PRO A 58 11.40 -4.68 5.66
N ASP A 59 11.23 -4.11 6.85
CA ASP A 59 10.94 -2.69 7.08
C ASP A 59 12.07 -1.75 6.60
N ARG A 60 13.30 -2.26 6.44
CA ARG A 60 14.48 -1.47 6.07
C ARG A 60 15.10 -1.90 4.75
N ASN A 61 14.58 -2.96 4.13
CA ASN A 61 15.16 -3.53 2.93
C ASN A 61 14.37 -3.14 1.67
N PRO A 62 14.90 -2.27 0.80
CA PRO A 62 14.22 -1.91 -0.45
C PRO A 62 14.14 -3.10 -1.43
N ASN A 63 14.99 -4.13 -1.25
CA ASN A 63 14.93 -5.34 -2.06
C ASN A 63 13.85 -6.32 -1.57
N TYR A 64 13.27 -6.11 -0.38
CA TYR A 64 12.12 -6.88 0.07
C TYR A 64 10.84 -6.27 -0.51
N ARG A 65 10.30 -6.92 -1.55
CA ARG A 65 9.21 -6.39 -2.38
C ARG A 65 7.94 -7.25 -2.27
N CYS A 66 6.91 -6.71 -1.63
CA CYS A 66 5.56 -7.27 -1.68
C CYS A 66 4.95 -7.14 -3.09
N ASN A 67 3.82 -7.80 -3.35
CA ASN A 67 3.11 -7.70 -4.62
C ASN A 67 2.74 -6.25 -4.95
N THR A 68 2.68 -5.91 -6.23
CA THR A 68 2.26 -4.58 -6.68
C THR A 68 0.97 -4.13 -5.99
N SER A 69 1.05 -3.02 -5.26
CA SER A 69 -0.07 -2.41 -4.56
C SER A 69 0.24 -0.95 -4.26
N LEU A 70 -0.80 -0.12 -4.27
CA LEU A 70 -0.68 1.33 -4.20
C LEU A 70 -1.76 1.90 -3.27
N LEU A 71 -1.38 2.83 -2.40
CA LEU A 71 -2.31 3.63 -1.62
C LEU A 71 -2.28 5.06 -2.12
N ILE A 72 -3.44 5.59 -2.47
CA ILE A 72 -3.63 7.01 -2.73
C ILE A 72 -4.21 7.61 -1.46
N ASP A 73 -3.50 8.58 -0.93
CA ASP A 73 -3.97 9.47 0.12
C ASP A 73 -4.43 10.76 -0.57
N TYR A 74 -5.74 10.88 -0.76
CA TYR A 74 -6.34 12.00 -1.46
C TYR A 74 -6.85 13.04 -0.46
N CYS A 75 -6.21 14.19 -0.41
CA CYS A 75 -6.71 15.33 0.36
C CYS A 75 -7.95 15.89 -0.36
N HIS A 76 -9.11 15.77 0.30
CA HIS A 76 -10.39 16.33 -0.15
C HIS A 76 -10.65 17.67 0.56
N ASP A 77 -11.59 18.46 0.03
CA ASP A 77 -11.96 19.77 0.55
C ASP A 77 -12.13 19.75 2.08
N ASN A 78 -11.51 20.73 2.77
CA ASN A 78 -11.37 20.84 4.23
C ASN A 78 -10.37 19.87 4.89
N ASP A 79 -9.19 19.65 4.31
CA ASP A 79 -8.10 18.83 4.87
C ASP A 79 -8.54 17.41 5.26
N THR A 80 -9.57 16.90 4.59
CA THR A 80 -10.14 15.57 4.89
C THR A 80 -9.53 14.56 3.95
N HIS A 81 -8.73 13.65 4.49
CA HIS A 81 -8.06 12.63 3.69
C HIS A 81 -8.98 11.45 3.38
N LYS A 82 -8.95 11.01 2.11
CA LYS A 82 -9.59 9.78 1.64
C LYS A 82 -8.54 8.81 1.15
N TYR A 83 -8.62 7.57 1.63
CA TYR A 83 -7.64 6.53 1.35
C TYR A 83 -8.18 5.55 0.33
N ILE A 84 -7.59 5.56 -0.88
CA ILE A 84 -7.98 4.68 -1.97
C ILE A 84 -6.88 3.65 -2.18
N LEU A 85 -7.21 2.39 -1.96
CA LEU A 85 -6.29 1.27 -2.10
C LEU A 85 -6.44 0.64 -3.50
N ILE A 86 -5.35 0.51 -4.24
CA ILE A 86 -5.31 -0.10 -5.56
C ILE A 86 -4.50 -1.39 -5.50
N ALA A 87 -5.07 -2.44 -6.09
CA ALA A 87 -4.53 -3.79 -6.17
C ALA A 87 -4.27 -4.39 -4.77
N VAL A 88 -5.17 -5.30 -4.38
CA VAL A 88 -5.12 -6.00 -3.10
C VAL A 88 -4.70 -7.44 -3.37
N GLY A 89 -3.43 -7.74 -3.10
CA GLY A 89 -2.80 -9.02 -3.42
C GLY A 89 -2.46 -9.86 -2.19
N LYS A 90 -1.91 -11.07 -2.41
CA LYS A 90 -1.62 -12.08 -1.37
C LYS A 90 -0.78 -11.57 -0.19
N THR A 91 0.04 -10.53 -0.43
CA THR A 91 0.91 -9.90 0.57
C THR A 91 0.28 -8.70 1.28
N PHE A 92 -1.02 -8.45 1.11
CA PHE A 92 -1.71 -7.29 1.68
C PHE A 92 -1.54 -7.17 3.20
N ARG A 93 -1.68 -8.26 3.94
CA ARG A 93 -1.49 -8.25 5.40
C ARG A 93 -0.11 -7.71 5.79
N GLU A 94 0.93 -8.12 5.07
CA GLU A 94 2.28 -7.65 5.31
C GLU A 94 2.46 -6.18 4.93
N GLN A 95 1.83 -5.73 3.84
CA GLN A 95 1.83 -4.34 3.41
C GLN A 95 1.19 -3.41 4.44
N VAL A 96 0.10 -3.84 5.06
CA VAL A 96 -0.54 -3.10 6.16
C VAL A 96 0.43 -2.96 7.34
N LEU A 97 1.02 -4.06 7.78
CA LEU A 97 1.96 -4.04 8.92
C LEU A 97 3.15 -3.11 8.68
N ARG A 98 3.67 -3.09 7.44
CA ARG A 98 4.83 -2.26 7.09
C ARG A 98 4.47 -0.81 6.88
N TRP A 99 3.42 -0.53 6.09
CA TRP A 99 3.18 0.80 5.56
C TRP A 99 2.01 1.53 6.23
N PHE A 100 0.93 0.85 6.60
CA PHE A 100 -0.21 1.54 7.22
C PHE A 100 0.15 2.07 8.61
N VAL A 101 0.89 1.27 9.38
CA VAL A 101 1.40 1.70 10.69
C VAL A 101 2.41 2.85 10.53
N HIS A 102 3.29 2.76 9.53
CA HIS A 102 4.31 3.78 9.28
C HIS A 102 3.71 5.12 8.82
N HIS A 103 2.74 5.08 7.90
CA HIS A 103 2.06 6.26 7.36
C HIS A 103 0.81 6.68 8.16
N LYS A 104 0.53 6.01 9.29
CA LYS A 104 -0.61 6.29 10.19
C LYS A 104 -1.96 6.32 9.47
N VAL A 105 -2.17 5.39 8.54
CA VAL A 105 -3.40 5.28 7.75
C VAL A 105 -4.54 4.76 8.64
N PRO A 106 -5.59 5.55 8.91
CA PRO A 106 -6.63 5.20 9.88
C PRO A 106 -7.71 4.27 9.31
N SER A 107 -7.98 4.35 8.00
CA SER A 107 -9.04 3.61 7.32
C SER A 107 -8.77 3.55 5.81
N VAL A 108 -9.56 2.75 5.10
CA VAL A 108 -9.60 2.67 3.64
C VAL A 108 -11.03 2.97 3.20
N ASP A 109 -11.19 3.97 2.34
CA ASP A 109 -12.49 4.43 1.86
C ASP A 109 -12.94 3.70 0.60
N SER A 110 -11.99 3.23 -0.21
CA SER A 110 -12.27 2.59 -1.48
C SER A 110 -11.16 1.62 -1.87
N VAL A 111 -11.55 0.53 -2.53
CA VAL A 111 -10.62 -0.48 -3.05
C VAL A 111 -10.88 -0.68 -4.54
N LEU A 112 -9.83 -0.48 -5.34
CA LEU A 112 -9.80 -0.81 -6.75
C LEU A 112 -9.04 -2.12 -6.94
N SER A 113 -9.70 -3.13 -7.50
CA SER A 113 -9.05 -4.41 -7.83
C SER A 113 -8.92 -4.55 -9.35
N MET A 114 -7.68 -4.60 -9.83
CA MET A 114 -7.38 -4.68 -11.28
C MET A 114 -7.53 -6.08 -11.88
N PHE A 115 -7.81 -7.12 -11.07
CA PHE A 115 -7.84 -8.49 -11.56
C PHE A 115 -9.06 -9.27 -11.04
N GLY A 116 -9.89 -9.77 -11.97
CA GLY A 116 -11.06 -10.62 -11.74
C GLY A 116 -10.75 -12.09 -11.43
N TRP A 117 -9.59 -12.40 -10.85
CA TRP A 117 -9.34 -13.75 -10.33
C TRP A 117 -9.95 -13.82 -8.93
N TYR A 118 -11.26 -14.13 -8.89
CA TYR A 118 -11.98 -14.53 -7.68
C TYR A 118 -11.44 -15.88 -7.19
N SER A 119 -10.21 -15.91 -6.70
CA SER A 119 -9.84 -16.92 -5.72
C SER A 119 -10.59 -16.58 -4.43
N GLN A 120 -11.11 -17.57 -3.69
CA GLN A 120 -11.77 -17.35 -2.39
C GLN A 120 -10.94 -16.41 -1.49
N VAL A 121 -9.62 -16.51 -1.58
CA VAL A 121 -8.66 -15.67 -0.86
C VAL A 121 -8.88 -14.18 -1.12
N THR A 122 -9.17 -13.77 -2.35
CA THR A 122 -9.40 -12.35 -2.70
C THR A 122 -10.69 -11.82 -2.08
N ILE A 123 -11.77 -12.63 -2.07
CA ILE A 123 -13.07 -12.25 -1.49
C ILE A 123 -12.96 -12.10 0.02
N GLU A 124 -12.37 -13.09 0.70
CA GLU A 124 -12.13 -13.03 2.14
C GLU A 124 -11.27 -11.83 2.52
N MET A 125 -10.29 -11.48 1.69
CA MET A 125 -9.44 -10.32 1.93
C MET A 125 -10.19 -9.00 1.74
N MET A 126 -11.10 -8.90 0.77
CA MET A 126 -12.00 -7.76 0.64
C MET A 126 -12.97 -7.65 1.83
N LEU A 127 -13.50 -8.78 2.33
CA LEU A 127 -14.33 -8.82 3.53
C LEU A 127 -13.55 -8.41 4.78
N MET A 128 -12.30 -8.87 4.91
CA MET A 128 -11.38 -8.45 5.97
C MET A 128 -11.14 -6.94 5.91
N ILE A 129 -10.90 -6.38 4.71
CA ILE A 129 -10.69 -4.94 4.54
C ILE A 129 -11.91 -4.16 5.00
N LYS A 130 -13.12 -4.58 4.58
CA LYS A 130 -14.36 -3.96 5.04
C LYS A 130 -14.56 -4.05 6.55
N SER A 131 -14.26 -5.21 7.13
CA SER A 131 -14.43 -5.45 8.56
C SER A 131 -13.45 -4.65 9.42
N GLN A 132 -12.20 -4.52 8.97
CA GLN A 132 -11.09 -4.02 9.80
C GLN A 132 -10.69 -2.57 9.47
N PHE A 133 -10.92 -2.10 8.24
CA PHE A 133 -10.40 -0.82 7.77
C PHE A 133 -11.50 0.12 7.23
N SER A 134 -12.78 -0.25 7.24
CA SER A 134 -13.85 0.66 6.84
C SER A 134 -14.09 1.75 7.87
N SER A 135 -14.14 3.00 7.41
CA SER A 135 -14.83 4.02 8.18
C SER A 135 -16.35 3.74 8.17
N PRO A 136 -17.08 4.02 9.27
CA PRO A 136 -18.54 3.82 9.36
C PRO A 136 -19.34 4.62 8.32
N SER A 137 -18.76 5.69 7.76
CA SER A 137 -19.39 6.54 6.75
C SER A 137 -19.07 6.15 5.31
N SER A 138 -18.16 5.19 5.08
CA SER A 138 -17.65 4.88 3.74
C SER A 138 -18.64 4.03 2.93
N ARG A 139 -19.10 4.57 1.80
CA ARG A 139 -19.83 3.80 0.78
C ARG A 139 -18.81 3.07 -0.09
N TRP A 140 -18.63 1.78 0.16
CA TRP A 140 -17.72 0.93 -0.60
C TRP A 140 -18.18 0.72 -2.04
N THR A 141 -17.32 1.09 -2.99
CA THR A 141 -17.50 0.72 -4.40
C THR A 141 -16.31 -0.15 -4.80
N VAL A 142 -16.57 -1.43 -5.10
CA VAL A 142 -15.59 -2.26 -5.82
C VAL A 142 -15.73 -1.87 -7.29
N LEU A 143 -14.80 -1.06 -7.77
CA LEU A 143 -14.72 -0.74 -9.19
C LEU A 143 -13.97 -1.90 -9.86
N GLN A 144 -14.68 -2.68 -10.65
CA GLN A 144 -14.10 -3.69 -11.53
C GLN A 144 -13.94 -3.07 -12.90
N GLN A 145 -12.75 -3.10 -13.47
CA GLN A 145 -12.56 -2.74 -14.87
C GLN A 145 -12.85 -3.99 -15.69
N ASP A 146 -14.00 -4.01 -16.37
CA ASP A 146 -14.33 -5.10 -17.27
C ASP A 146 -13.39 -5.05 -18.48
N SER A 147 -12.47 -6.02 -18.55
CA SER A 147 -11.66 -6.24 -19.73
C SER A 147 -12.54 -6.87 -20.81
N HIS A 148 -13.30 -6.07 -21.54
CA HIS A 148 -13.78 -6.48 -22.85
C HIS A 148 -12.56 -6.61 -23.77
N THR A 149 -12.15 -7.85 -23.98
CA THR A 149 -11.20 -8.25 -25.03
C THR A 149 -11.71 -7.74 -26.38
N SER A 150 -10.89 -6.94 -27.07
CA SER A 150 -10.96 -6.77 -28.53
C SER A 150 -10.10 -7.82 -29.21
#